data_AF-A0A966I744-F1
#
_entry.id   AF-A0A966I744-F1
#
_cell.length_a   1.000
_cell.length_b   1.000
_cell.length_c   1.000
_cell.angle_alpha   90.00
_cell.angle_beta   90.00
_cell.angle_gamma   90.00
#
_symmetry.space_group_name_H-M   'P 1'
#
loop_
_entity.id
_entity.type
_entity.pdbx_description
1 polymer ?
#
loop_
_entity_poly.entity_id
_entity_poly.type
_entity_poly.pdbx_seq_one_letter_code
_entity_poly.pdbx_strand_id
1 'polypeptide(L)' 'DISAGKQIKVPQNYYPKNDPKEKPENRWRSHGHLLYGNWINSIYQSTPFQIDKIGN' A
#
# COMPACT_ATOMS: atom_id res chain seq x y z
N ASP A 1 9.07 -9.69 -18.20
CA ASP A 1 8.16 -8.66 -18.75
C ASP A 1 8.81 -7.90 -19.89
N ILE A 2 9.87 -7.12 -19.66
CA ILE A 2 10.72 -6.56 -20.74
C ILE A 2 11.42 -7.68 -21.54
N SER A 3 11.89 -8.72 -20.84
CA SER A 3 12.48 -9.93 -21.43
C SER A 3 11.50 -10.79 -22.25
N ALA A 4 10.20 -10.57 -22.09
CA ALA A 4 9.17 -11.32 -22.81
C ALA A 4 8.79 -10.67 -24.15
N GLY A 5 9.50 -9.62 -24.58
CA GLY A 5 9.28 -8.93 -25.86
C GLY A 5 8.00 -8.09 -25.92
N LYS A 6 7.24 -7.97 -24.82
CA LYS A 6 6.06 -7.12 -24.76
C LYS A 6 6.48 -5.66 -24.60
N GLN A 7 5.99 -4.78 -25.48
CA GLN A 7 6.14 -3.33 -25.32
C GLN A 7 5.32 -2.87 -24.11
N ILE A 8 6.01 -2.67 -22.98
CA ILE A 8 5.42 -2.16 -21.74
C ILE A 8 6.08 -0.81 -21.46
N LYS A 9 5.27 0.20 -21.20
CA LYS A 9 5.75 1.54 -20.84
C LYS A 9 6.27 1.54 -19.40
N VAL A 10 7.29 2.35 -19.14
CA VAL A 10 7.79 2.57 -17.78
C VAL A 10 6.64 3.12 -16.91
N PRO A 11 6.43 2.59 -15.69
CA PRO A 11 5.40 3.09 -14.80
C PRO A 11 5.63 4.57 -14.47
N GLN A 12 4.57 5.37 -14.61
CA GLN A 12 4.64 6.81 -14.38
C GLN A 12 4.94 7.12 -12.91
N ASN A 13 5.85 8.07 -12.68
CA ASN A 13 6.21 8.59 -11.36
C ASN A 13 6.74 7.53 -10.36
N TYR A 14 7.20 6.38 -10.86
CA TYR A 14 7.68 5.27 -10.03
C TYR A 14 9.20 5.32 -9.86
N TYR A 15 9.94 5.43 -10.97
CA TYR A 15 11.39 5.56 -10.97
C TYR A 15 11.81 7.03 -11.06
N PRO A 16 12.86 7.45 -10.34
CA PRO A 16 13.50 8.73 -10.57
C PRO A 16 13.87 8.90 -12.05
N LYS A 17 13.51 10.05 -12.64
CA LYS A 17 13.82 10.39 -14.04
C LYS A 17 13.31 9.37 -15.09
N ASN A 18 12.35 8.51 -14.73
CA ASN A 18 11.88 7.38 -15.56
C ASN A 18 12.97 6.37 -15.92
N ASP A 19 14.04 6.25 -15.14
CA ASP A 19 15.09 5.26 -15.37
C ASP A 19 14.83 3.97 -14.55
N PRO A 20 14.50 2.83 -15.17
CA PRO A 20 14.24 1.56 -14.47
C PRO A 20 15.45 0.97 -13.75
N LYS A 21 16.67 1.49 -13.99
CA LYS A 21 17.89 1.08 -13.27
C LYS A 21 18.03 1.77 -11.91
N GLU A 22 17.34 2.90 -11.74
CA GLU A 22 17.34 3.65 -10.49
C GLU A 22 16.44 2.98 -9.46
N LYS A 23 16.76 3.18 -8.17
CA LYS A 23 15.92 2.66 -7.09
C LYS A 23 14.62 3.47 -7.02
N PRO A 24 13.43 2.84 -7.05
CA PRO A 24 12.17 3.56 -6.94
C PRO A 24 11.98 4.15 -5.54
N GLU A 25 11.35 5.31 -5.49
CA GLU A 25 10.99 5.98 -4.24
C GLU A 25 9.61 5.54 -3.77
N ASN A 26 9.48 5.10 -2.52
CA ASN A 26 8.18 4.77 -1.96
C ASN A 26 7.45 6.04 -1.49
N ARG A 27 6.67 6.63 -2.40
CA ARG A 27 5.90 7.86 -2.15
C ARG A 27 4.52 7.62 -1.53
N TRP A 28 4.08 6.36 -1.44
CA TRP A 28 2.73 5.99 -0.98
C TRP A 28 2.71 5.37 0.43
N ARG A 29 3.86 5.09 1.04
CA ARG A 29 3.95 4.44 2.36
C ARG A 29 3.13 5.13 3.45
N SER A 30 3.24 6.46 3.56
CA SER A 30 2.52 7.23 4.58
C SER A 30 1.01 7.07 4.44
N HIS A 31 0.49 7.25 3.24
CA HIS A 31 -0.92 7.11 2.93
C HIS A 31 -1.40 5.65 3.09
N GLY A 32 -0.55 4.67 2.78
CA GLY A 32 -0.83 3.26 3.05
C GLY A 32 -1.03 2.98 4.53
N HIS A 33 -0.14 3.46 5.39
CA HIS A 33 -0.30 3.34 6.85
C HIS A 33 -1.57 4.04 7.36
N LEU A 34 -1.86 5.24 6.85
CA LEU A 34 -3.09 5.97 7.22
C LEU A 34 -4.34 5.20 6.82
N LEU A 35 -4.37 4.63 5.62
CA LEU A 35 -5.52 3.86 5.13
C LEU A 35 -5.82 2.68 6.06
N TYR A 36 -4.82 1.84 6.34
CA TYR A 36 -5.02 0.67 7.20
C TYR A 36 -5.35 1.07 8.64
N GLY A 37 -4.66 2.06 9.20
CA GLY A 37 -4.93 2.54 10.56
C GLY A 37 -6.34 3.09 10.71
N ASN A 38 -6.77 3.95 9.78
CA ASN A 38 -8.11 4.53 9.79
C ASN A 38 -9.18 3.45 9.58
N TRP A 39 -8.94 2.50 8.67
CA TRP A 39 -9.88 1.41 8.39
C TRP A 39 -10.09 0.50 9.59
N ILE A 40 -9.01 0.04 10.24
CA ILE A 40 -9.10 -0.79 11.45
C ILE A 40 -9.79 -0.03 12.58
N ASN A 41 -9.42 1.24 12.80
CA ASN A 41 -10.05 2.07 13.80
C ASN A 41 -11.57 2.23 13.53
N SER A 42 -11.97 2.42 12.27
CA SER A 42 -13.38 2.52 11.90
C SER A 42 -14.14 1.21 12.17
N ILE A 43 -13.58 0.04 11.83
CA ILE A 43 -14.18 -1.26 12.15
C ILE A 43 -14.33 -1.41 13.66
N TYR A 44 -13.28 -1.11 14.43
CA TYR A 44 -13.29 -1.22 15.89
C TYR A 44 -14.39 -0.36 16.53
N GLN A 45 -14.60 0.87 16.04
CA GLN A 45 -15.63 1.77 16.56
C GLN A 45 -17.05 1.41 16.12
N SER A 46 -17.21 0.84 14.93
CA SER A 46 -18.53 0.55 14.35
C SER A 46 -19.07 -0.84 14.66
N THR A 47 -18.21 -1.76 15.11
CA THR A 47 -18.57 -3.16 15.36
C THR A 47 -18.79 -3.37 16.86
N PRO A 48 -20.00 -3.72 17.32
CA PRO A 48 -20.22 -4.10 18.71
C PRO A 48 -19.41 -5.35 19.08
N PHE A 49 -18.68 -5.30 20.19
CA PHE A 49 -18.00 -6.46 20.74
C PHE A 49 -18.06 -6.43 22.28
N GLN A 50 -17.94 -7.61 22.89
CA GLN A 50 -17.87 -7.77 24.33
C GLN A 50 -16.42 -8.01 24.72
N ILE A 51 -15.81 -7.03 25.39
CA ILE A 51 -14.38 -7.06 25.73
C ILE A 51 -14.03 -8.25 26.63
N ASP A 52 -14.97 -8.67 27.49
CA ASP A 52 -14.87 -9.82 28.39
C ASP A 52 -14.79 -11.17 27.65
N LYS A 53 -15.11 -11.19 26.34
CA LYS A 53 -15.04 -12.40 25.51
C LYS A 53 -13.78 -12.51 24.66
N ILE A 54 -12.89 -11.52 24.71
CA ILE A 54 -11.68 -11.49 23.88
C ILE A 54 -10.51 -12.11 24.66
N GLY A 55 -9.94 -13.20 24.15
CA GLY A 55 -8.70 -13.79 24.69
C GLY A 55 -8.85 -14.73 25.89
N ASN A 56 -10.08 -15.13 26.24
CA ASN A 56 -10.36 -16.22 27.17
C ASN A 56 -10.24 -17.60 26.50
#